data_AF-A0A348PQQ8-F1
#
_entry.id   AF-A0A348PQQ8-F1
#
_cell.length_a   1.000
_cell.length_b   1.000
_cell.length_c   1.000
_cell.angle_alpha   90.00
_cell.angle_beta   90.00
_cell.angle_gamma   90.00
#
_symmetry.space_group_name_H-M   'P 1'
#
loop_
_entity.id
_entity.type
_entity.pdbx_description
1 polymer ?
#
loop_
_entity_poly.entity_id
_entity_poly.type
_entity_poly.pdbx_seq_one_letter_code
_entity_poly.pdbx_strand_id
1 'polypeptide(L)'
;WHGANWTFIIWGALNALYFIPLLLANKNRRYLNNIGDDGRFSFNEGLRIAGTFALVSLTWVFFRSDSVGHACSIIGEIFSQTLLTVPVFHNRFDALLVSLLTIFMLIIEWKSRKSPFALDNFLITSSRVKRYSFYLVILGIILLFRGQQQDFIYFQF
;
A
#
# COMPACT_ATOMS: atom_id res chain seq x y z
N TRP A 1 14.45 -10.17 -13.84
CA TRP A 1 15.05 -11.36 -13.23
C TRP A 1 15.89 -10.85 -12.08
N HIS A 2 15.39 -10.97 -10.86
CA HIS A 2 16.12 -10.54 -9.67
C HIS A 2 17.29 -11.49 -9.42
N GLY A 3 18.42 -11.00 -8.91
CA GLY A 3 19.65 -11.78 -8.75
C GLY A 3 19.44 -13.08 -7.95
N ALA A 4 20.40 -14.01 -8.04
CA ALA A 4 20.34 -15.33 -7.40
C ALA A 4 20.56 -15.29 -5.87
N ASN A 5 19.74 -14.52 -5.14
CA ASN A 5 19.78 -14.44 -3.67
C ASN A 5 18.66 -15.30 -3.06
N TRP A 6 18.95 -15.92 -1.91
CA TRP A 6 18.00 -16.74 -1.14
C TRP A 6 16.73 -16.00 -0.75
N THR A 7 16.84 -14.68 -0.56
CA THR A 7 15.70 -13.81 -0.26
C THR A 7 14.63 -13.82 -1.34
N PHE A 8 15.01 -13.86 -2.62
CA PHE A 8 14.06 -13.95 -3.75
C PHE A 8 13.41 -15.33 -3.86
N ILE A 9 14.14 -16.40 -3.52
CA ILE A 9 13.58 -17.77 -3.48
C ILE A 9 12.50 -17.85 -2.40
N ILE A 10 12.78 -17.35 -1.19
CA ILE A 10 11.81 -17.32 -0.08
C ILE A 10 10.61 -16.45 -0.45
N TRP A 11 10.84 -15.26 -1.00
CA TRP A 11 9.78 -14.36 -1.47
C TRP A 11 8.86 -15.05 -2.49
N GLY A 12 9.43 -15.73 -3.49
CA GLY A 12 8.67 -16.46 -4.50
C GLY A 12 7.89 -17.63 -3.89
N ALA A 13 8.52 -18.39 -2.99
CA ALA A 13 7.90 -19.50 -2.30
C ALA A 13 6.71 -19.07 -1.43
N LEU A 14 6.82 -17.95 -0.70
CA LEU A 14 5.72 -17.40 0.12
C LEU A 14 4.53 -16.98 -0.75
N ASN A 15 4.76 -16.25 -1.84
CA ASN A 15 3.69 -15.88 -2.77
C ASN A 15 3.03 -17.12 -3.40
N ALA A 16 3.83 -18.11 -3.79
CA ALA A 16 3.32 -19.37 -4.31
C ALA A 16 2.48 -20.11 -3.26
N LEU A 17 2.93 -20.15 -2.00
CA LEU A 17 2.20 -20.75 -0.88
C LEU A 17 0.84 -20.09 -0.64
N TYR A 18 0.73 -18.78 -0.84
CA TYR A 18 -0.55 -18.08 -0.69
C TYR A 18 -1.50 -18.33 -1.86
N PHE A 19 -0.95 -18.43 -3.08
CA PHE A 19 -1.76 -18.53 -4.30
C PHE A 19 -2.14 -19.96 -4.67
N ILE A 20 -1.22 -20.93 -4.57
CA ILE A 20 -1.43 -22.32 -5.01
C ILE A 20 -2.63 -22.99 -4.32
N PRO A 21 -2.84 -22.89 -3.00
CA PRO A 21 -4.02 -23.49 -2.37
C PRO A 21 -5.34 -22.92 -2.91
N LEU A 22 -5.39 -21.63 -3.21
CA LEU A 22 -6.57 -20.97 -3.80
C LEU A 22 -6.82 -21.46 -5.23
N LEU A 23 -5.74 -21.66 -5.99
CA LEU A 23 -5.79 -22.20 -7.35
C LEU A 23 -6.27 -23.65 -7.36
N LEU A 24 -5.65 -24.52 -6.54
CA LEU A 24 -5.99 -25.94 -6.45
C LEU A 24 -7.40 -26.16 -5.90
N ALA A 25 -7.86 -25.30 -4.98
CA ALA A 25 -9.24 -25.33 -4.50
C ALA A 25 -10.26 -24.74 -5.49
N ASN A 26 -9.83 -24.28 -6.67
CA ASN A 26 -10.63 -23.56 -7.67
C ASN A 26 -11.42 -22.36 -7.08
N LYS A 27 -10.84 -21.71 -6.07
CA LYS A 27 -11.41 -20.56 -5.35
C LYS A 27 -10.81 -19.23 -5.80
N ASN A 28 -9.79 -19.26 -6.66
CA ASN A 28 -9.11 -18.08 -7.22
C ASN A 28 -10.05 -17.11 -7.97
N ARG A 29 -11.23 -17.58 -8.42
CA ARG A 29 -12.22 -16.78 -9.15
C ARG A 29 -13.49 -16.43 -8.35
N ARG A 30 -13.60 -16.91 -7.11
CA ARG A 30 -14.82 -16.77 -6.28
C ARG A 30 -15.22 -15.32 -6.02
N TYR A 31 -14.27 -14.40 -6.15
CA TYR A 31 -14.38 -13.00 -5.76
C TYR A 31 -14.13 -12.02 -6.91
N LEU A 32 -14.22 -12.50 -8.16
CA LEU A 32 -14.10 -11.66 -9.36
C LEU A 32 -15.28 -10.70 -9.53
N ASN A 33 -16.46 -11.10 -9.06
CA ASN A 33 -17.62 -10.23 -9.02
C ASN A 33 -17.55 -9.43 -7.71
N ASN A 34 -17.53 -8.10 -7.81
CA ASN A 34 -17.43 -7.13 -6.72
C ASN A 34 -18.08 -7.63 -5.41
N ILE A 35 -17.28 -8.19 -4.50
CA ILE A 35 -17.75 -8.39 -3.13
C ILE A 35 -17.91 -6.98 -2.54
N GLY A 36 -19.14 -6.61 -2.19
CA GLY A 36 -19.45 -5.31 -1.61
C GLY A 36 -20.29 -4.40 -2.51
N ASP A 37 -21.22 -4.97 -3.26
CA ASP A 37 -22.11 -4.24 -4.16
C ASP A 37 -23.06 -3.25 -3.43
N ASP A 38 -23.14 -3.35 -2.10
CA ASP A 38 -23.90 -2.48 -1.21
C ASP A 38 -23.13 -1.24 -0.73
N GLY A 39 -21.84 -1.11 -1.08
CA GLY A 39 -21.03 0.10 -0.78
C GLY A 39 -20.76 0.35 0.71
N ARG A 40 -21.09 -0.61 1.57
CA ARG A 40 -20.87 -0.54 3.02
C ARG A 40 -19.63 -1.35 3.39
N PHE A 41 -18.71 -0.74 4.13
CA PHE A 41 -17.56 -1.46 4.70
C PHE A 41 -18.07 -2.50 5.71
N SER A 42 -17.83 -3.78 5.43
CA SER A 42 -18.05 -4.83 6.42
C SER A 42 -16.78 -5.05 7.23
N PHE A 43 -16.91 -5.24 8.55
CA PHE A 43 -15.77 -5.60 9.39
C PHE A 43 -15.02 -6.84 8.87
N ASN A 44 -15.77 -7.82 8.35
CA ASN A 44 -15.20 -9.02 7.73
C ASN A 44 -14.43 -8.72 6.44
N GLU A 45 -14.89 -7.75 5.65
CA GLU A 45 -14.17 -7.27 4.45
C GLU A 45 -12.86 -6.61 4.86
N GLY A 46 -12.91 -5.74 5.87
CA GLY A 46 -11.73 -5.10 6.47
C GLY A 46 -10.68 -6.09 6.94
N LEU A 47 -11.08 -7.13 7.69
CA LEU A 47 -10.15 -8.16 8.16
C LEU A 47 -9.49 -8.93 7.01
N ARG A 48 -10.23 -9.21 5.93
CA ARG A 48 -9.70 -9.92 4.75
C ARG A 48 -8.69 -9.08 3.98
N ILE A 49 -9.00 -7.79 3.80
CA ILE A 49 -8.09 -6.82 3.18
C ILE A 49 -6.82 -6.68 4.03
N ALA A 50 -6.99 -6.42 5.34
CA ALA A 50 -5.89 -6.25 6.27
C ALA A 50 -4.99 -7.51 6.35
N GLY A 51 -5.59 -8.70 6.39
CA GLY A 51 -4.85 -9.96 6.39
C GLY A 51 -4.04 -10.17 5.11
N THR A 52 -4.63 -9.90 3.94
CA THR A 52 -3.92 -9.99 2.66
C THR A 52 -2.79 -8.97 2.58
N PHE A 53 -3.06 -7.72 2.97
CA PHE A 53 -2.08 -6.64 3.00
C PHE A 53 -0.91 -6.97 3.94
N ALA A 54 -1.17 -7.50 5.14
CA ALA A 54 -0.14 -7.90 6.09
C ALA A 54 0.73 -9.04 5.54
N LEU A 55 0.13 -10.11 4.99
CA LEU A 55 0.86 -11.23 4.41
C LEU A 55 1.78 -10.79 3.25
N VAL A 56 1.24 -9.96 2.36
CA VAL A 56 2.00 -9.41 1.23
C VAL A 56 3.12 -8.50 1.75
N SER A 57 2.84 -7.60 2.69
CA SER A 57 3.84 -6.69 3.27
C SER A 57 4.98 -7.44 3.96
N LEU A 58 4.68 -8.49 4.74
CA LEU A 58 5.70 -9.36 5.34
C LEU A 58 6.55 -10.07 4.29
N THR A 59 5.94 -10.47 3.18
CA THR A 59 6.66 -11.09 2.06
C THR A 59 7.59 -10.08 1.38
N TRP A 60 7.16 -8.84 1.21
CA TRP A 60 8.00 -7.76 0.65
C TRP A 60 9.24 -7.44 1.49
N VAL A 61 9.27 -7.77 2.80
CA VAL A 61 10.48 -7.64 3.63
C VAL A 61 11.62 -8.48 3.04
N PHE A 62 11.34 -9.74 2.66
CA PHE A 62 12.34 -10.59 2.01
C PHE A 62 12.74 -10.05 0.63
N PHE A 63 11.81 -9.49 -0.13
CA PHE A 63 12.16 -8.92 -1.44
C PHE A 63 13.16 -7.77 -1.35
N ARG A 64 13.04 -6.93 -0.30
CA ARG A 64 13.83 -5.71 -0.15
C ARG A 64 15.13 -5.92 0.63
N SER A 65 15.22 -6.93 1.49
CA SER A 65 16.37 -7.14 2.37
C SER A 65 17.58 -7.70 1.63
N ASP A 66 18.78 -7.31 2.08
CA ASP A 66 20.05 -7.76 1.47
C ASP A 66 20.38 -9.23 1.79
N SER A 67 19.84 -9.75 2.90
CA SER A 67 20.01 -11.14 3.33
C SER A 67 18.78 -11.66 4.07
N VAL A 68 18.74 -12.99 4.25
CA VAL A 68 17.70 -13.65 5.05
C VAL A 68 17.79 -13.24 6.52
N GLY A 69 19.01 -13.14 7.07
CA GLY A 69 19.22 -12.67 8.44
C GLY A 69 18.69 -11.25 8.66
N HIS A 70 18.93 -10.35 7.68
CA HIS A 70 18.40 -8.99 7.73
C HIS A 70 16.86 -8.98 7.69
N ALA A 71 16.22 -9.77 6.82
CA ALA A 71 14.76 -9.91 6.81
C ALA A 71 14.21 -10.41 8.15
N CYS A 72 14.80 -11.45 8.73
CA CYS A 72 14.39 -11.99 10.02
C CYS A 72 14.52 -10.95 11.15
N SER A 73 15.58 -10.14 11.13
CA SER A 73 15.74 -9.04 12.09
C SER A 73 14.63 -8.00 11.96
N ILE A 74 14.28 -7.59 10.73
CA ILE A 74 13.18 -6.64 10.49
C ILE A 74 11.86 -7.21 11.02
N ILE A 75 11.57 -8.48 10.71
CA ILE A 75 10.33 -9.12 11.17
C ILE A 75 10.31 -9.22 12.70
N GLY A 76 11.43 -9.56 13.34
CA GLY A 76 11.54 -9.59 14.79
C GLY A 76 11.26 -8.23 15.44
N GLU A 77 11.76 -7.15 14.84
CA GLU A 77 11.56 -5.79 15.33
C GLU A 77 10.09 -5.35 15.27
N ILE A 78 9.34 -5.77 14.23
CA ILE A 78 7.89 -5.48 14.09
C ILE A 78 7.10 -5.97 15.30
N PHE A 79 7.48 -7.09 15.90
CA PHE A 79 6.80 -7.68 17.06
C PHE A 79 7.47 -7.33 18.40
N SER A 80 8.41 -6.39 18.40
CA SER A 80 9.09 -5.94 19.61
C SER A 80 8.28 -4.87 20.37
N GLN A 81 8.72 -4.53 21.57
CA GLN A 81 8.09 -3.48 22.39
C GLN A 81 8.24 -2.07 21.78
N THR A 82 9.15 -1.89 20.82
CA THR A 82 9.35 -0.60 20.13
C THR A 82 8.17 -0.22 19.24
N LEU A 83 7.31 -1.19 18.87
CA LEU A 83 6.12 -0.95 18.06
C LEU A 83 5.18 0.13 18.63
N LEU A 84 5.12 0.25 19.96
CA LEU A 84 4.27 1.22 20.65
C LEU A 84 5.01 2.53 20.98
N THR A 85 6.27 2.65 20.57
CA THR A 85 7.08 3.86 20.80
C THR A 85 7.02 4.78 19.59
N VAL A 86 7.02 6.09 19.83
CA VAL A 86 7.06 7.07 18.73
C VAL A 86 8.49 7.09 18.16
N PRO A 87 8.70 6.71 16.90
CA PRO A 87 10.04 6.67 16.32
C PRO A 87 10.59 8.09 16.17
N VAL A 88 11.86 8.27 16.55
CA VAL A 88 12.58 9.54 16.41
C VAL A 88 13.58 9.39 15.27
N PHE A 89 13.30 10.08 14.16
CA PHE A 89 14.15 10.07 12.97
C PHE A 89 14.08 11.43 12.24
N HIS A 90 15.02 11.64 11.32
CA HIS A 90 15.10 12.85 10.50
C HIS A 90 13.87 12.97 9.59
N ASN A 91 13.36 14.19 9.35
CA ASN A 91 12.15 14.43 8.54
C ASN A 91 10.85 13.79 9.06
N ARG A 92 10.71 13.60 10.39
CA ARG A 92 9.48 13.09 11.02
C ARG A 92 8.21 13.88 10.67
N PHE A 93 8.32 15.20 10.46
CA PHE A 93 7.18 16.04 10.08
C PHE A 93 6.72 15.76 8.66
N ASP A 94 7.65 15.58 7.71
CA ASP A 94 7.35 15.22 6.34
C ASP A 94 6.74 13.82 6.27
N ALA A 95 7.29 12.87 7.02
CA ALA A 95 6.74 11.52 7.12
C ALA A 95 5.31 11.51 7.68
N LEU A 96 5.04 12.33 8.71
CA LEU A 96 3.70 12.49 9.27
C LEU A 96 2.75 13.11 8.25
N LEU A 97 3.18 14.15 7.53
CA LEU A 97 2.37 14.81 6.51
C LEU A 97 2.06 13.87 5.33
N VAL A 98 3.04 13.13 4.83
CA VAL A 98 2.84 12.11 3.79
C VAL A 98 1.90 10.99 4.28
N SER A 99 2.04 10.56 5.53
CA SER A 99 1.14 9.56 6.12
C SER A 99 -0.30 10.06 6.17
N LEU A 100 -0.52 11.31 6.60
CA LEU A 100 -1.84 11.95 6.63
C LEU A 100 -2.42 12.09 5.21
N LEU A 101 -1.62 12.51 4.24
CA LEU A 101 -2.04 12.60 2.84
C LEU A 101 -2.40 11.23 2.25
N THR A 102 -1.63 10.20 2.59
CA THR A 102 -1.90 8.82 2.15
C THR A 102 -3.22 8.32 2.74
N ILE A 103 -3.44 8.51 4.04
CA ILE A 103 -4.72 8.16 4.69
C ILE A 103 -5.88 8.92 4.06
N PHE A 104 -5.72 10.21 3.81
CA PHE A 104 -6.73 11.03 3.13
C PHE A 104 -7.07 10.49 1.73
N MET A 105 -6.06 10.13 0.93
CA MET A 105 -6.26 9.53 -0.38
C MET A 105 -6.94 8.15 -0.29
N LEU A 106 -6.57 7.31 0.66
CA LEU A 106 -7.23 6.01 0.89
C LEU A 106 -8.71 6.18 1.24
N ILE A 107 -9.08 7.22 2.01
CA ILE A 107 -10.48 7.52 2.32
C ILE A 107 -11.25 7.94 1.06
N ILE A 108 -10.65 8.78 0.20
CA ILE A 108 -11.25 9.18 -1.07
C ILE A 108 -11.45 7.96 -1.97
N GLU A 109 -10.40 7.16 -2.13
CA GLU A 109 -10.43 5.94 -2.94
C GLU A 109 -11.53 4.98 -2.45
N TRP A 110 -11.63 4.79 -1.14
CA TRP A 110 -12.66 3.94 -0.55
C TRP A 110 -14.08 4.43 -0.88
N LYS A 111 -14.31 5.74 -0.76
CA LYS A 111 -15.60 6.36 -1.10
C LYS A 111 -15.91 6.28 -2.59
N SER A 112 -14.89 6.31 -3.44
CA SER A 112 -15.03 6.32 -4.90
C SER A 112 -14.80 4.95 -5.55
N ARG A 113 -14.72 3.86 -4.78
CA ARG A 113 -14.43 2.51 -5.29
C ARG A 113 -15.37 1.98 -6.38
N LYS A 114 -16.56 2.57 -6.51
CA LYS A 114 -17.57 2.23 -7.55
C LYS A 114 -17.44 3.08 -8.82
N SER A 115 -16.68 4.15 -8.74
CA SER A 115 -16.40 5.05 -9.84
C SER A 115 -15.17 4.56 -10.60
N PRO A 116 -15.09 4.76 -11.92
CA PRO A 116 -13.85 4.51 -12.67
C PRO A 116 -12.67 5.34 -12.16
N PHE A 117 -12.92 6.48 -11.50
CA PHE A 117 -11.87 7.35 -10.96
C PHE A 117 -12.14 7.79 -9.52
N ALA A 118 -11.09 7.87 -8.70
CA ALA A 118 -11.12 8.26 -7.28
C ALA A 118 -11.80 9.61 -7.03
N LEU A 119 -11.68 10.54 -7.97
CA LEU A 119 -12.11 11.92 -7.84
C LEU A 119 -13.36 12.26 -8.64
N ASP A 120 -13.91 11.30 -9.38
CA ASP A 120 -15.01 11.53 -10.33
C ASP A 120 -16.22 12.15 -9.61
N ASN A 121 -16.71 11.48 -8.57
CA ASN A 121 -17.87 11.95 -7.82
C ASN A 121 -17.59 13.20 -6.98
N PHE A 122 -16.34 13.40 -6.54
CA PHE A 122 -15.94 14.49 -5.65
C PHE A 122 -15.76 15.82 -6.40
N LEU A 123 -15.21 15.80 -7.62
CA LEU A 123 -14.89 17.00 -8.39
C LEU A 123 -15.94 17.36 -9.44
N ILE A 124 -16.66 16.37 -9.99
CA ILE A 124 -17.67 16.62 -11.03
C ILE A 124 -18.89 17.36 -10.46
N THR A 125 -19.26 17.09 -9.21
CA THR A 125 -20.43 17.69 -8.55
C THR A 125 -20.14 19.04 -7.89
N SER A 126 -18.89 19.50 -7.91
CA SER A 126 -18.44 20.69 -7.16
C SER A 126 -18.53 21.97 -7.99
N SER A 127 -18.71 23.11 -7.32
CA SER A 127 -18.69 24.41 -7.99
C SER A 127 -17.32 24.67 -8.63
N ARG A 128 -17.29 25.46 -9.72
CA ARG A 128 -16.05 25.77 -10.47
C ARG A 128 -14.92 26.25 -9.55
N VAL A 129 -15.25 27.07 -8.55
CA VAL A 129 -14.29 27.59 -7.56
C VAL A 129 -13.67 26.47 -6.72
N LYS A 130 -14.49 25.54 -6.19
CA LYS A 130 -13.99 24.40 -5.39
C LYS A 130 -13.08 23.49 -6.22
N ARG A 131 -13.45 23.25 -7.48
CA ARG A 131 -12.66 22.43 -8.41
C ARG A 131 -11.29 23.05 -8.70
N TYR A 132 -11.24 24.33 -9.06
CA TYR A 132 -9.96 25.00 -9.32
C TYR A 132 -9.11 25.15 -8.06
N SER A 133 -9.73 25.45 -6.91
CA SER A 133 -9.03 25.48 -5.62
C SER A 133 -8.37 24.13 -5.33
N PHE A 134 -9.08 23.02 -5.52
CA PHE A 134 -8.52 21.68 -5.36
C PHE A 134 -7.34 21.39 -6.30
N TYR A 135 -7.45 21.76 -7.58
CA TYR A 135 -6.33 21.60 -8.53
C TYR A 135 -5.11 22.43 -8.13
N LEU A 136 -5.31 23.66 -7.67
CA LEU A 136 -4.22 24.50 -7.18
C LEU A 136 -3.57 23.93 -5.91
N VAL A 137 -4.35 23.34 -5.01
CA VAL A 137 -3.83 22.65 -3.82
C VAL A 137 -2.98 21.44 -4.22
N ILE A 138 -3.47 20.57 -5.11
CA ILE A 138 -2.69 19.42 -5.59
C ILE A 138 -1.40 19.89 -6.28
N LEU A 139 -1.48 20.89 -7.15
CA LEU A 139 -0.32 21.46 -7.83
C LEU A 139 0.69 22.02 -6.82
N GLY A 140 0.21 22.75 -5.81
CA GLY A 140 1.03 23.26 -4.71
C GLY A 140 1.74 22.14 -3.96
N ILE A 141 1.02 21.06 -3.60
CA ILE A 141 1.61 19.88 -2.96
C ILE A 141 2.69 19.26 -3.86
N ILE A 142 2.42 19.05 -5.15
CA ILE A 142 3.40 18.49 -6.09
C ILE A 142 4.67 19.36 -6.16
N LEU A 143 4.53 20.69 -6.19
CA LEU A 143 5.66 21.60 -6.25
C LEU A 143 6.45 21.67 -4.94
N LEU A 144 5.77 21.60 -3.79
CA LEU A 144 6.39 21.58 -2.46
C LEU A 144 7.15 20.27 -2.21
N PHE A 145 6.61 19.13 -2.65
CA PHE A 145 7.21 17.81 -2.51
C PHE A 145 7.98 17.36 -3.75
N ARG A 146 8.40 18.30 -4.61
CA ARG A 146 9.24 17.95 -5.75
C ARG A 146 10.58 17.39 -5.23
N GLY A 147 10.74 16.08 -5.31
CA GLY A 147 11.97 15.40 -4.93
C GLY A 147 13.08 15.62 -5.98
N GLN A 148 14.29 15.19 -5.65
CA GLN A 148 15.31 14.99 -6.68
C GLN A 148 14.93 13.79 -7.55
N GLN A 149 15.44 13.77 -8.78
CA GLN A 149 15.21 12.67 -9.70
C GLN A 149 15.84 11.41 -9.11
N GLN A 150 14.99 10.52 -8.58
CA GLN A 150 15.41 9.24 -8.03
C GLN A 150 15.21 8.19 -9.13
N ASP A 151 16.25 7.43 -9.44
CA ASP A 151 16.10 6.29 -10.35
C ASP A 151 15.07 5.32 -9.79
N PHE A 152 14.23 4.79 -10.68
CA PHE A 152 13.29 3.73 -10.30
C PHE A 152 14.07 2.60 -9.63
N ILE A 153 13.49 2.00 -8.58
CA ILE A 153 14.12 0.92 -7.79
C ILE A 153 14.73 -0.18 -8.67
N TYR A 154 14.20 -0.38 -9.88
CA TYR A 154 14.68 -1.35 -10.86
C TYR A 154 16.03 -1.05 -11.52
N PHE A 155 16.54 0.16 -11.36
CA PHE A 155 17.83 0.61 -11.90
C PHE A 155 18.88 0.85 -10.81
N GLN A 156 18.54 0.60 -9.53
CA GLN A 156 19.42 0.79 -8.38
C GLN A 156 20.13 -0.50 -7.93
N PHE A 157 20.22 -1.50 -8.80
CA PHE A 157 20.90 -2.78 -8.54
C PHE A 157 22.22 -2.88 -9.30
#